data_AF-A0A7R9KYR5-F1
#
_entry.id   AF-A0A7R9KYR5-F1
#
_cell.length_a   1.000
_cell.length_b   1.000
_cell.length_c   1.000
_cell.angle_alpha   90.00
_cell.angle_beta   90.00
_cell.angle_gamma   90.00
#
_symmetry.space_group_name_H-M   'P 1'
#
loop_
_entity.id
_entity.type
_entity.pdbx_description
1 polymer ?
#
loop_
_entity_poly.entity_id
_entity_poly.type
_entity_poly.pdbx_seq_one_letter_code
_entity_poly.pdbx_strand_id
1 'polypeptide(L)'
;MFACALYPVDSQFLDSVNTEVTQQVRRLQHHSSIALWAGNNENEAAIAQYWWPEIMFKSETYKRDYIKLYVELIREVVLREDNSRPYLTSSPSNGLETIKRNWLSSDPQSNVFGDVHFYYYQPQAWDWKQYPSAKFASEFGFQSFPSLKSLSKVVNTSDLTFPLSAAIVERQHHTNGNNEITNLIDKNMRLPVS
;
A
#
# COMPACT_ATOMS: atom_id res chain seq x y z
N MET A 1 -13.03 0.10 2.67
CA MET A 1 -11.85 0.85 2.16
C MET A 1 -10.85 1.04 3.29
N PHE A 2 -9.74 0.29 3.32
CA PHE A 2 -8.82 0.23 4.46
C PHE A 2 -7.37 0.21 3.98
N ALA A 3 -6.50 1.08 4.50
CA ALA A 3 -5.13 1.21 4.02
C ALA A 3 -4.18 1.79 5.07
N CYS A 4 -3.02 1.14 5.25
CA CYS A 4 -1.86 1.62 6.04
C CYS A 4 -2.24 2.14 7.44
N ALA A 5 -3.17 1.46 8.12
CA ALA A 5 -3.68 1.88 9.42
C ALA A 5 -4.27 0.71 10.23
N LEU A 6 -4.26 0.88 11.55
CA LEU A 6 -5.00 0.04 12.48
C LEU A 6 -6.41 0.61 12.64
N TYR A 7 -7.43 -0.26 12.58
CA TYR A 7 -8.83 0.14 12.65
C TYR A 7 -9.50 -0.44 13.91
N PRO A 8 -10.46 0.27 14.51
CA PRO A 8 -11.17 -0.21 15.69
C PRO A 8 -12.11 -1.38 15.33
N VAL A 9 -12.56 -2.11 16.36
CA VAL A 9 -13.46 -3.27 16.23
C VAL A 9 -14.61 -3.24 17.24
N ASP A 10 -14.96 -2.05 17.72
CA ASP A 10 -16.19 -1.84 18.48
C ASP A 10 -17.42 -2.07 17.60
N SER A 11 -18.56 -2.36 18.21
CA SER A 11 -19.77 -2.78 17.49
C SER A 11 -20.28 -1.71 16.53
N GLN A 12 -20.23 -0.44 16.92
CA GLN A 12 -20.72 0.65 16.07
C GLN A 12 -19.89 0.77 14.79
N PHE A 13 -18.56 0.66 14.92
CA PHE A 13 -17.68 0.64 13.75
C PHE A 13 -17.94 -0.58 12.86
N LEU A 14 -18.03 -1.78 13.43
CA LEU A 14 -18.26 -3.00 12.67
C LEU A 14 -19.62 -3.04 11.97
N ASP A 15 -20.67 -2.48 12.58
CA ASP A 15 -21.99 -2.36 11.95
C ASP A 15 -21.96 -1.43 10.73
N SER A 16 -21.21 -0.33 10.84
CA SER A 16 -20.96 0.59 9.73
C SER A 16 -20.20 -0.11 8.60
N VAL A 17 -19.11 -0.83 8.92
CA VAL A 17 -18.33 -1.59 7.94
C VAL A 17 -19.16 -2.68 7.27
N ASN A 18 -19.97 -3.42 8.04
CA ASN A 18 -20.87 -4.45 7.50
C ASN A 18 -21.81 -3.85 6.45
N THR A 19 -22.37 -2.67 6.76
CA THR A 19 -23.25 -1.94 5.85
C THR A 19 -22.50 -1.50 4.59
N GLU A 20 -21.33 -0.88 4.73
CA GLU A 20 -20.48 -0.46 3.60
C GLU A 20 -20.16 -1.65 2.69
N VAL A 21 -19.58 -2.72 3.24
CA VAL A 21 -19.09 -3.86 2.45
C VAL A 21 -20.23 -4.57 1.76
N THR A 22 -21.36 -4.81 2.44
CA THR A 22 -22.53 -5.45 1.83
C THR A 22 -23.04 -4.62 0.65
N GLN A 23 -23.17 -3.31 0.81
CA GLN A 23 -23.64 -2.42 -0.25
C GLN A 23 -22.66 -2.38 -1.42
N GLN A 24 -21.36 -2.27 -1.16
CA GLN A 24 -20.35 -2.16 -2.21
C GLN A 24 -20.17 -3.46 -3.00
N VAL A 25 -20.16 -4.62 -2.34
CA VAL A 25 -20.06 -5.91 -3.04
C VAL A 25 -21.28 -6.12 -3.95
N ARG A 26 -22.50 -5.92 -3.45
CA ARG A 26 -23.73 -6.01 -4.27
C ARG A 26 -23.72 -5.07 -5.46
N ARG A 27 -23.24 -3.84 -5.27
CA ARG A 27 -23.15 -2.83 -6.33
C ARG A 27 -22.16 -3.25 -7.42
N LEU A 28 -21.06 -3.90 -7.04
CA LEU A 28 -19.89 -4.07 -7.91
C LEU A 28 -19.73 -5.49 -8.49
N GLN A 29 -20.27 -6.53 -7.84
CA GLN A 29 -20.06 -7.94 -8.20
C GLN A 29 -20.50 -8.33 -9.63
N HIS A 30 -21.34 -7.53 -10.28
CA HIS A 30 -21.79 -7.78 -11.65
C HIS A 30 -20.80 -7.27 -12.72
N HIS A 31 -19.73 -6.57 -12.33
CA HIS A 31 -18.72 -6.08 -13.25
C HIS A 31 -17.64 -7.15 -13.51
N SER A 32 -17.47 -7.55 -14.77
CA SER A 32 -16.47 -8.53 -15.19
C SER A 32 -15.02 -8.02 -15.08
N SER A 33 -14.84 -6.70 -14.96
CA SER A 33 -13.51 -6.08 -14.77
C SER A 33 -12.92 -6.34 -13.39
N ILE A 34 -13.74 -6.74 -12.41
CA ILE A 34 -13.26 -7.08 -11.06
C ILE A 34 -12.81 -8.53 -11.07
N ALA A 35 -11.52 -8.75 -10.82
CA ALA A 35 -10.91 -10.09 -10.82
C ALA A 35 -10.83 -10.72 -9.43
N LEU A 36 -10.72 -9.91 -8.37
CA LEU A 36 -10.61 -10.36 -6.98
C LEU A 36 -11.07 -9.26 -6.02
N TRP A 37 -11.29 -9.64 -4.77
CA TRP A 37 -11.52 -8.73 -3.65
C TRP A 37 -10.30 -8.73 -2.72
N ALA A 38 -9.84 -7.55 -2.30
CA ALA A 38 -8.78 -7.40 -1.31
C ALA A 38 -9.31 -6.64 -0.08
N GLY A 39 -9.07 -7.17 1.11
CA GLY A 39 -9.60 -6.65 2.36
C GLY A 39 -9.02 -5.30 2.78
N ASN A 40 -7.72 -5.10 2.54
CA ASN A 40 -7.01 -3.86 2.87
C ASN A 40 -5.69 -3.72 2.09
N ASN A 41 -5.11 -2.53 2.16
CA ASN A 41 -3.74 -2.25 1.77
C ASN A 41 -2.80 -2.27 2.98
N GLU A 42 -1.75 -3.08 2.91
CA GLU A 42 -0.56 -3.17 3.77
C GLU A 42 -0.77 -3.48 5.26
N ASN A 43 -2.01 -3.69 5.73
CA ASN A 43 -2.23 -3.86 7.17
C ASN A 43 -1.71 -5.20 7.71
N GLU A 44 -1.61 -6.25 6.88
CA GLU A 44 -0.91 -7.50 7.28
C GLU A 44 0.58 -7.21 7.53
N ALA A 45 1.23 -6.54 6.58
CA ALA A 45 2.63 -6.15 6.67
C ALA A 45 2.90 -5.20 7.84
N ALA A 46 2.03 -4.20 8.03
CA ALA A 46 2.19 -3.21 9.08
C ALA A 46 2.15 -3.83 10.49
N ILE A 47 1.28 -4.83 10.70
CA ILE A 47 1.21 -5.56 11.96
C ILE A 47 2.39 -6.53 12.09
N ALA A 48 2.69 -7.32 11.06
CA ALA A 48 3.75 -8.31 11.07
C ALA A 48 5.15 -7.69 11.27
N GLN A 49 5.36 -6.48 10.77
CA GLN A 49 6.62 -5.76 10.79
C GLN A 49 6.66 -4.60 11.80
N TYR A 50 5.65 -4.50 12.68
CA TYR A 50 5.61 -3.53 13.78
C TYR A 50 5.80 -2.07 13.35
N TRP A 51 5.10 -1.62 12.29
CA TRP A 51 5.20 -0.24 11.79
C TRP A 51 4.90 0.81 12.87
N TRP A 52 4.06 0.46 13.85
CA TRP A 52 3.76 1.29 15.01
C TRP A 52 4.31 0.64 16.30
N PRO A 53 5.00 1.41 17.18
CA PRO A 53 5.61 0.88 18.40
C PRO A 53 4.64 0.13 19.32
N GLU A 54 3.38 0.55 19.37
CA GLU A 54 2.33 -0.02 20.21
C GLU A 54 2.07 -1.49 19.90
N ILE A 55 2.31 -1.93 18.65
CA ILE A 55 2.12 -3.33 18.25
C ILE A 55 3.07 -4.24 19.02
N MET A 56 4.29 -3.80 19.32
CA MET A 56 5.24 -4.62 20.09
C MET A 56 4.71 -4.96 21.49
N PHE A 57 3.88 -4.10 22.08
CA PHE A 57 3.33 -4.28 23.43
C PHE A 57 1.94 -4.94 23.44
N LYS A 58 1.24 -4.96 22.30
CA LYS A 58 -0.15 -5.44 22.19
C LYS A 58 -0.38 -6.28 20.93
N SER A 59 0.62 -7.05 20.50
CA SER A 59 0.59 -7.82 19.25
C SER A 59 -0.64 -8.73 19.13
N GLU A 60 -0.98 -9.47 20.19
CA GLU A 60 -2.15 -10.35 20.22
C GLU A 60 -3.47 -9.59 20.08
N THR A 61 -3.57 -8.39 20.68
CA THR A 61 -4.75 -7.53 20.53
C THR A 61 -4.91 -7.10 19.07
N TYR A 62 -3.85 -6.58 18.45
CA TYR A 62 -3.93 -6.11 17.06
C TYR A 62 -4.12 -7.25 16.06
N LYS A 63 -3.53 -8.43 16.31
CA LYS A 63 -3.80 -9.63 15.51
C LYS A 63 -5.27 -10.05 15.60
N ARG A 64 -5.83 -10.09 16.81
CA ARG A 64 -7.25 -10.43 17.02
C ARG A 64 -8.16 -9.42 16.33
N ASP A 65 -7.88 -8.13 16.48
CA ASP A 65 -8.70 -7.07 15.90
C ASP A 65 -8.61 -7.08 14.36
N TYR A 66 -7.43 -7.37 13.80
CA TYR A 66 -7.23 -7.62 12.37
C TYR A 66 -8.08 -8.80 11.86
N ILE A 67 -8.04 -9.95 12.55
CA ILE A 67 -8.84 -11.13 12.20
C ILE A 67 -10.33 -10.81 12.27
N LYS A 68 -10.77 -10.14 13.34
CA LYS A 68 -12.17 -9.76 13.54
C LYS A 68 -12.70 -8.89 12.40
N LEU A 69 -11.93 -7.91 11.96
CA LEU A 69 -12.33 -7.03 10.86
C LEU A 69 -12.24 -7.72 9.50
N TYR A 70 -11.07 -8.23 9.11
CA TYR A 70 -10.81 -8.64 7.73
C TYR A 70 -11.20 -10.10 7.43
N VAL A 71 -11.36 -10.93 8.45
CA VAL A 71 -11.71 -12.35 8.29
C VAL A 71 -13.14 -12.59 8.77
N GLU A 72 -13.45 -12.31 10.03
CA GLU A 72 -14.76 -12.65 10.61
C GLU A 72 -15.89 -11.77 10.05
N LEU A 73 -15.60 -10.52 9.68
CA LEU A 73 -16.58 -9.62 9.08
C LEU A 73 -16.43 -9.51 7.56
N ILE A 74 -15.37 -8.88 7.07
CA ILE A 74 -15.30 -8.46 5.65
C ILE A 74 -15.30 -9.67 4.71
N ARG A 75 -14.45 -10.67 4.96
CA ARG A 75 -14.40 -11.89 4.15
C ARG A 75 -15.74 -12.62 4.14
N GLU A 76 -16.38 -12.78 5.30
CA GLU A 76 -17.68 -13.46 5.40
C GLU A 76 -18.78 -12.72 4.63
N VAL A 77 -18.81 -11.39 4.69
CA VAL A 77 -19.74 -10.59 3.87
C VAL A 77 -19.43 -10.76 2.38
N VAL A 78 -18.18 -10.64 1.97
CA VAL A 78 -17.77 -10.77 0.56
C VAL A 78 -18.17 -12.14 0.03
N LEU A 79 -17.81 -13.24 0.71
CA LEU A 79 -18.08 -14.60 0.22
C LEU A 79 -19.57 -14.97 0.27
N ARG A 80 -20.36 -14.33 1.14
CA ARG A 80 -21.82 -14.49 1.15
C ARG A 80 -22.48 -13.83 -0.06
N GLU A 81 -22.00 -12.64 -0.45
CA GLU A 81 -22.58 -11.87 -1.55
C GLU A 81 -21.99 -12.30 -2.92
N ASP A 82 -20.68 -12.50 -3.02
CA ASP A 82 -19.95 -12.91 -4.21
C ASP A 82 -18.94 -14.04 -3.91
N ASN A 83 -19.36 -15.28 -4.20
CA ASN A 83 -18.48 -16.45 -4.11
C ASN A 83 -17.80 -16.83 -5.44
N SER A 84 -17.95 -16.00 -6.48
CA SER A 84 -17.41 -16.29 -7.82
C SER A 84 -15.95 -15.84 -7.99
N ARG A 85 -15.44 -15.01 -7.08
CA ARG A 85 -14.11 -14.41 -7.12
C ARG A 85 -13.31 -14.71 -5.85
N PRO A 86 -11.97 -14.79 -5.94
CA PRO A 86 -11.13 -14.97 -4.76
C PRO A 86 -11.15 -13.71 -3.87
N TYR A 87 -10.96 -13.94 -2.57
CA TYR A 87 -10.76 -12.90 -1.56
C TYR A 87 -9.35 -13.02 -0.96
N LEU A 88 -8.61 -11.90 -0.96
CA LEU A 88 -7.33 -11.73 -0.29
C LEU A 88 -7.54 -10.90 0.99
N THR A 89 -6.94 -11.33 2.10
CA THR A 89 -7.08 -10.60 3.37
C THR A 89 -6.34 -9.26 3.37
N SER A 90 -5.20 -9.17 2.70
CA SER A 90 -4.36 -7.97 2.57
C SER A 90 -3.56 -8.04 1.25
N SER A 91 -2.90 -6.94 0.93
CA SER A 91 -1.91 -6.77 -0.14
C SER A 91 -0.79 -5.89 0.44
N PRO A 92 0.47 -6.34 0.55
CA PRO A 92 0.96 -7.66 0.14
C PRO A 92 0.52 -8.77 1.11
N SER A 93 0.41 -9.99 0.62
CA SER A 93 0.12 -11.17 1.43
C SER A 93 0.70 -12.44 0.81
N ASN A 94 0.88 -13.49 1.63
CA ASN A 94 1.27 -14.81 1.13
C ASN A 94 0.07 -15.67 0.66
N GLY A 95 -1.13 -15.08 0.60
CA GLY A 95 -2.35 -15.77 0.14
C GLY A 95 -2.69 -16.98 1.01
N LEU A 96 -2.80 -18.18 0.39
CA LEU A 96 -3.12 -19.41 1.12
C LEU A 96 -2.14 -19.71 2.27
N GLU A 97 -0.88 -19.32 2.14
CA GLU A 97 0.12 -19.51 3.19
C GLU A 97 -0.08 -18.58 4.39
N THR A 98 -0.68 -17.40 4.19
CA THR A 98 -1.15 -16.52 5.27
C THR A 98 -2.32 -17.17 6.00
N ILE A 99 -3.27 -17.79 5.27
CA ILE A 99 -4.41 -18.50 5.89
C ILE A 99 -3.93 -19.63 6.81
N LYS A 100 -2.99 -20.46 6.33
CA LYS A 100 -2.39 -21.55 7.14
C LYS A 100 -1.67 -21.07 8.40
N ARG A 101 -1.20 -19.82 8.41
CA ARG A 101 -0.53 -19.17 9.55
C ARG A 101 -1.47 -18.37 10.43
N ASN A 102 -2.78 -18.65 10.36
CA ASN A 102 -3.81 -17.94 11.10
C ASN A 102 -3.86 -16.45 10.73
N TRP A 103 -3.95 -16.18 9.42
CA TRP A 103 -4.29 -14.90 8.79
C TRP A 103 -3.29 -13.75 8.95
N LEU A 104 -2.18 -13.98 9.64
CA LEU A 104 -1.09 -13.02 9.80
C LEU A 104 0.23 -13.75 9.59
N SER A 105 0.85 -13.60 8.41
CA SER A 105 2.19 -14.14 8.17
C SER A 105 3.25 -13.33 8.92
N SER A 106 4.31 -13.99 9.38
CA SER A 106 5.49 -13.30 9.94
C SER A 106 6.33 -12.59 8.88
N ASP A 107 6.19 -13.00 7.62
CA ASP A 107 6.85 -12.39 6.46
C ASP A 107 5.84 -12.31 5.30
N PRO A 108 4.92 -11.34 5.31
CA PRO A 108 3.88 -11.21 4.28
C PRO A 108 4.41 -10.71 2.94
N GLN A 109 5.70 -10.36 2.84
CA GLN A 109 6.36 -9.92 1.61
C GLN A 109 7.27 -11.01 1.02
N SER A 110 6.91 -12.28 1.24
CA SER A 110 7.73 -13.40 0.82
C SER A 110 7.78 -13.50 -0.71
N ASN A 111 8.98 -13.51 -1.31
CA ASN A 111 9.12 -13.63 -2.77
C ASN A 111 8.61 -14.97 -3.33
N VAL A 112 8.37 -15.97 -2.49
CA VAL A 112 7.97 -17.31 -2.91
C VAL A 112 6.44 -17.53 -2.90
N PHE A 113 5.67 -16.64 -2.27
CA PHE A 113 4.20 -16.74 -2.17
C PHE A 113 3.54 -15.40 -2.53
N GLY A 114 2.26 -15.48 -2.91
CA GLY A 114 1.38 -14.30 -3.10
C GLY A 114 2.00 -13.11 -3.84
N ASP A 115 1.89 -11.93 -3.27
CA ASP A 115 2.31 -10.67 -3.86
C ASP A 115 3.20 -9.83 -2.93
N VAL A 116 3.98 -8.90 -3.51
CA VAL A 116 4.90 -8.02 -2.77
C VAL A 116 4.72 -6.55 -3.17
N HIS A 117 5.05 -5.66 -2.24
CA HIS A 117 5.18 -4.22 -2.46
C HIS A 117 6.66 -3.84 -2.32
N PHE A 118 7.29 -3.42 -3.42
CA PHE A 118 8.73 -3.18 -3.44
C PHE A 118 9.10 -1.76 -3.88
N TYR A 119 9.67 -1.00 -2.97
CA TYR A 119 10.16 0.35 -3.20
C TYR A 119 11.66 0.45 -2.92
N TYR A 120 12.42 1.00 -3.87
CA TYR A 120 13.87 1.09 -3.80
C TYR A 120 14.33 2.53 -4.05
N TYR A 121 14.84 3.18 -3.00
CA TYR A 121 15.18 4.61 -3.01
C TYR A 121 16.67 4.88 -3.17
N GLN A 122 17.48 3.84 -3.40
CA GLN A 122 18.93 3.98 -3.54
C GLN A 122 19.31 4.33 -4.99
N PRO A 123 20.47 4.99 -5.22
CA PRO A 123 20.84 5.47 -6.55
C PRO A 123 21.07 4.35 -7.59
N GLN A 124 21.30 3.11 -7.15
CA GLN A 124 21.58 1.94 -8.00
C GLN A 124 20.32 1.32 -8.64
N ALA A 125 19.25 2.09 -8.84
CA ALA A 125 18.00 1.58 -9.40
C ALA A 125 18.11 0.95 -10.81
N TRP A 126 19.19 1.22 -11.55
CA TRP A 126 19.44 0.54 -12.83
C TRP A 126 19.98 -0.89 -12.67
N ASP A 127 20.45 -1.26 -11.48
CA ASP A 127 20.86 -2.63 -11.18
C ASP A 127 19.62 -3.50 -10.92
N TRP A 128 19.22 -4.26 -11.93
CA TRP A 128 18.04 -5.12 -11.86
C TRP A 128 18.11 -6.18 -10.76
N LYS A 129 19.31 -6.49 -10.23
CA LYS A 129 19.50 -7.47 -9.15
C LYS A 129 18.99 -6.99 -7.80
N GLN A 130 18.71 -5.69 -7.66
CA GLN A 130 18.15 -5.11 -6.44
C GLN A 130 16.67 -5.49 -6.27
N TYR A 131 15.98 -5.90 -7.34
CA TYR A 131 14.56 -6.17 -7.33
C TYR A 131 14.25 -7.64 -7.00
N PRO A 132 13.19 -7.90 -6.21
CA PRO A 132 12.82 -9.25 -5.85
C PRO A 132 12.30 -10.03 -7.06
N SER A 133 12.73 -11.29 -7.17
CA SER A 133 12.07 -12.26 -8.04
C SER A 133 10.81 -12.82 -7.37
N ALA A 134 9.81 -11.96 -7.14
CA ALA A 134 8.55 -12.31 -6.50
C ALA A 134 7.58 -13.03 -7.45
N LYS A 135 6.54 -13.65 -6.90
CA LYS A 135 5.46 -14.27 -7.71
C LYS A 135 4.58 -13.23 -8.40
N PHE A 136 4.31 -12.12 -7.72
CA PHE A 136 3.57 -10.98 -8.26
C PHE A 136 4.02 -9.69 -7.54
N ALA A 137 4.26 -8.62 -8.29
CA ALA A 137 4.53 -7.29 -7.71
C ALA A 137 3.29 -6.42 -7.92
N SER A 138 2.47 -6.30 -6.87
CA SER A 138 1.25 -5.49 -6.87
C SER A 138 1.55 -4.00 -6.71
N GLU A 139 2.67 -3.67 -6.05
CA GLU A 139 3.18 -2.31 -5.98
C GLU A 139 4.69 -2.23 -6.19
N PHE A 140 5.10 -1.22 -6.95
CA PHE A 140 6.46 -0.74 -7.08
C PHE A 140 6.43 0.64 -7.74
N GLY A 141 7.41 1.49 -7.48
CA GLY A 141 7.45 2.80 -8.12
C GLY A 141 8.64 3.66 -7.76
N PHE A 142 8.79 4.73 -8.54
CA PHE A 142 9.74 5.82 -8.30
C PHE A 142 8.99 7.14 -8.37
N GLN A 143 9.39 8.10 -7.54
CA GLN A 143 8.80 9.43 -7.53
C GLN A 143 9.31 10.26 -8.72
N SER A 144 8.46 11.17 -9.23
CA SER A 144 8.85 12.16 -10.23
C SER A 144 8.07 13.46 -10.03
N PHE A 145 8.59 14.55 -10.59
CA PHE A 145 7.84 15.81 -10.64
C PHE A 145 6.81 15.78 -11.76
N PRO A 146 5.62 16.39 -11.56
CA PRO A 146 4.70 16.64 -12.66
C PRO A 146 5.29 17.67 -13.63
N SER A 147 4.70 17.76 -14.83
CA SER A 147 5.13 18.74 -15.84
C SER A 147 5.04 20.19 -15.34
N LEU A 148 5.90 21.07 -15.86
CA LEU A 148 5.84 22.52 -15.58
C LEU A 148 4.48 23.12 -15.89
N LYS A 149 3.80 22.64 -16.94
CA LYS A 149 2.44 23.05 -17.29
C LYS A 149 1.43 22.77 -16.16
N SER A 150 1.58 21.65 -15.45
CA SER A 150 0.75 21.34 -14.30
C SER A 150 1.09 22.24 -13.11
N LEU A 151 2.38 22.43 -12.83
CA LEU A 151 2.84 23.23 -11.69
C LEU A 151 2.51 24.73 -11.83
N SER A 152 2.66 25.30 -13.03
CA SER A 152 2.38 26.72 -13.30
C SER A 152 0.93 27.16 -13.02
N LYS A 153 0.00 26.21 -12.86
CA LYS A 153 -1.39 26.50 -12.47
C LYS A 153 -1.55 26.77 -10.98
N VAL A 154 -0.59 26.36 -10.17
CA VAL A 154 -0.68 26.36 -8.70
C VAL A 154 0.58 26.90 -8.01
N VAL A 155 1.61 27.26 -8.78
CA VAL A 155 2.88 27.83 -8.33
C VAL A 155 3.24 28.98 -9.27
N ASN A 156 3.78 30.06 -8.72
CA ASN A 156 4.25 31.18 -9.54
C ASN A 156 5.40 30.72 -10.43
N THR A 157 5.44 31.18 -11.69
CA THR A 157 6.51 30.81 -12.62
C THR A 157 7.91 31.15 -12.10
N SER A 158 8.04 32.21 -11.27
CA SER A 158 9.30 32.59 -10.62
C SER A 158 9.82 31.54 -9.62
N ASP A 159 8.95 30.69 -9.09
CA ASP A 159 9.30 29.64 -8.12
C ASP A 159 9.59 28.29 -8.81
N LEU A 160 9.41 28.19 -10.13
CA LEU A 160 9.68 26.98 -10.93
C LEU A 160 11.14 26.90 -11.35
N THR A 161 12.04 26.83 -10.37
CA THR A 161 13.49 26.87 -10.58
C THR A 161 14.20 25.63 -10.04
N PHE A 162 15.45 25.45 -10.46
CA PHE A 162 16.41 24.53 -9.85
C PHE A 162 17.65 25.33 -9.41
N PRO A 163 18.17 25.20 -8.18
CA PRO A 163 17.69 24.35 -7.07
C PRO A 163 16.24 24.64 -6.66
N LEU A 164 15.56 23.61 -6.12
CA LEU A 164 14.12 23.67 -5.84
C LEU A 164 13.78 24.80 -4.86
N SER A 165 12.82 25.64 -5.22
CA SER A 165 12.28 26.69 -4.35
C SER A 165 11.50 26.12 -3.16
N ALA A 166 11.29 26.92 -2.11
CA ALA A 166 10.47 26.55 -0.97
C ALA A 166 9.05 26.13 -1.38
N ALA A 167 8.46 26.82 -2.37
CA ALA A 167 7.14 26.48 -2.90
C ALA A 167 7.10 25.05 -3.48
N ILE A 168 8.17 24.59 -4.12
CA ILE A 168 8.23 23.20 -4.61
C ILE A 168 8.50 22.21 -3.47
N VAL A 169 9.38 22.56 -2.52
CA VAL A 169 9.73 21.70 -1.38
C VAL A 169 8.51 21.41 -0.49
N GLU A 170 7.66 22.40 -0.21
CA GLU A 170 6.45 22.25 0.62
C GLU A 170 5.42 21.27 0.03
N ARG A 171 5.49 20.97 -1.27
CA ARG A 171 4.59 20.00 -1.93
C ARG A 171 5.09 18.56 -1.86
N GLN A 172 6.31 18.34 -1.34
CA GLN A 172 6.86 17.01 -1.16
C GLN A 172 6.34 16.41 0.15
N HIS A 173 5.60 15.30 0.05
CA HIS A 173 5.02 14.60 1.20
C HIS A 173 5.70 13.25 1.49
N HIS A 174 6.67 12.86 0.68
CA HIS A 174 7.55 11.72 0.93
C HIS A 174 8.81 12.18 1.65
N THR A 175 9.12 11.55 2.78
CA THR A 175 10.32 11.82 3.55
C THR A 175 11.54 11.70 2.64
N ASN A 176 12.35 12.77 2.57
CA ASN A 176 13.57 12.80 1.76
C ASN A 176 13.37 12.66 0.22
N GLY A 177 12.14 12.70 -0.29
CA GLY A 177 11.85 12.36 -1.70
C GLY A 177 12.55 13.22 -2.75
N ASN A 178 12.71 14.52 -2.51
CA ASN A 178 13.44 15.39 -3.45
C ASN A 178 14.92 14.99 -3.58
N ASN A 179 15.55 14.57 -2.48
CA ASN A 179 16.94 14.10 -2.49
C ASN A 179 17.04 12.73 -3.17
N GLU A 180 16.10 11.83 -2.93
CA GLU A 180 16.05 10.52 -3.60
C GLU A 180 15.94 10.67 -5.12
N ILE A 181 15.06 11.55 -5.61
CA ILE A 181 14.95 11.88 -7.04
C ILE A 181 16.29 12.42 -7.56
N THR A 182 16.88 13.40 -6.84
CA THR A 182 18.13 14.05 -7.28
C THR A 182 19.28 13.05 -7.33
N ASN A 183 19.43 12.21 -6.31
CA ASN A 183 20.48 11.19 -6.24
C ASN A 183 20.32 10.12 -7.32
N LEU A 184 19.07 9.74 -7.64
CA LEU A 184 18.79 8.80 -8.71
C LEU A 184 19.18 9.37 -10.07
N ILE A 185 18.86 10.64 -10.33
CA ILE A 185 19.24 11.33 -11.56
C ILE A 185 20.77 11.44 -11.63
N ASP A 186 21.42 11.99 -10.60
CA ASP A 186 22.87 12.24 -10.58
C ASP A 186 23.71 10.97 -10.79
N LYS A 187 23.22 9.82 -10.29
CA LYS A 187 23.90 8.53 -10.48
C LYS A 187 23.92 8.05 -11.93
N ASN A 188 22.89 8.37 -12.71
CA ASN A 188 22.64 7.75 -14.02
C ASN A 188 22.63 8.77 -15.17
N MET A 189 22.52 10.06 -14.87
CA MET A 189 22.37 11.18 -15.79
C MET A 189 23.07 12.43 -15.23
N ARG A 190 23.24 13.46 -16.06
CA ARG A 190 23.72 14.77 -15.59
C ARG A 190 22.55 15.59 -15.10
N LEU A 191 22.66 16.17 -13.91
CA LEU A 191 21.70 17.17 -13.45
C LEU A 191 21.72 18.38 -14.41
N PRO A 192 20.56 19.02 -14.66
CA PRO A 192 20.51 20.25 -15.44
C PRO A 192 21.39 21.31 -14.78
N VAL A 193 22.34 21.85 -15.53
CA VAL A 193 23.05 23.07 -15.17
C VAL A 193 22.27 24.26 -15.75
N SER A 194 22.17 25.33 -14.98
CA SER A 194 21.48 26.58 -15.32
C SER A 194 21.75 27.08 -16.73
#